data_AF-A0A5K7TUW2-F1
#
_entry.id   AF-A0A5K7TUW2-F1
#
_cell.length_a   1.000
_cell.length_b   1.000
_cell.length_c   1.000
_cell.angle_alpha   90.00
_cell.angle_beta   90.00
_cell.angle_gamma   90.00
#
_symmetry.space_group_name_H-M   'P 1'
#
loop_
_entity.id
_entity.type
_entity.pdbx_description
1 polymer ?
#
loop_
_entity_poly.entity_id
_entity_poly.type
_entity_poly.pdbx_seq_one_letter_code
_entity_poly.pdbx_strand_id
1 'polypeptide(L)'
;MDSGLVNAVVPVVITLLGTMTIGLVGGWFKFYLERRSVRFAIYAEIQALVLIIRKREYLEGMIETIKEFEEGKYKKGTCVIYSASIDPSYCRVYSALVSTLGSLPADAAQLVVIFYQLIDSVVRDLSPGGQLHEGTDDVTVFNEASDLLSKALRVAEELQRIEHGGLWLQVKRLLRLESRDSLIHSLRNGSA
;
A
#
# COMPACT_ATOMS: atom_id res chain seq x y z
N MET A 1 -58.18 -33.54 -8.59
CA MET A 1 -57.39 -32.42 -8.03
C MET A 1 -57.95 -31.16 -8.67
N ASP A 2 -58.48 -30.24 -7.87
CA ASP A 2 -59.28 -29.12 -8.36
C ASP A 2 -58.40 -28.15 -9.18
N SER A 3 -58.74 -27.92 -10.44
CA SER A 3 -57.93 -27.16 -11.39
C SER A 3 -57.74 -25.69 -10.97
N GLY A 4 -58.67 -25.17 -10.15
CA GLY A 4 -58.56 -23.85 -9.54
C GLY A 4 -57.42 -23.72 -8.51
N LEU A 5 -57.15 -24.78 -7.75
CA LEU A 5 -56.08 -24.77 -6.73
C LEU A 5 -54.69 -24.82 -7.39
N VAL A 6 -54.55 -25.62 -8.45
CA VAL A 6 -53.29 -25.70 -9.22
C VAL A 6 -52.96 -24.38 -9.90
N ASN A 7 -53.95 -23.72 -10.54
CA ASN A 7 -53.74 -22.44 -11.21
C ASN A 7 -53.44 -21.28 -10.25
N ALA A 8 -53.89 -21.36 -8.99
CA ALA A 8 -53.61 -20.35 -7.96
C ALA A 8 -52.21 -20.52 -7.32
N VAL A 9 -51.75 -21.77 -7.12
CA VAL A 9 -50.49 -22.06 -6.42
C VAL A 9 -49.26 -21.96 -7.32
N VAL A 10 -49.40 -22.35 -8.60
CA VAL A 10 -48.29 -22.32 -9.58
C VAL A 10 -47.63 -20.93 -9.73
N PRO A 11 -48.35 -19.82 -9.93
CA PRO A 11 -47.73 -18.50 -10.09
C PRO A 11 -47.01 -18.01 -8.83
N VAL A 12 -47.51 -18.38 -7.64
CA VAL A 12 -46.88 -18.04 -6.34
C VAL A 12 -45.55 -18.78 -6.17
N VAL A 13 -45.51 -20.07 -6.49
CA VAL A 13 -44.28 -20.87 -6.42
C VAL A 13 -43.23 -20.37 -7.42
N ILE A 14 -43.64 -20.00 -8.63
CA ILE A 14 -42.74 -19.45 -9.66
C ILE A 14 -42.16 -18.10 -9.22
N THR A 15 -42.96 -17.20 -8.64
CA THR A 15 -42.46 -15.90 -8.16
C THR A 15 -41.53 -16.04 -6.96
N LEU A 16 -41.83 -16.96 -6.04
CA LEU A 16 -40.98 -17.19 -4.86
C LEU A 16 -39.62 -17.79 -5.25
N LEU A 17 -39.61 -18.79 -6.15
CA LEU A 17 -38.37 -19.38 -6.67
C LEU A 17 -37.58 -18.39 -7.54
N GLY A 18 -38.27 -17.59 -8.36
CA GLY A 18 -37.66 -16.56 -9.19
C GLY A 18 -36.98 -15.45 -8.37
N THR A 19 -37.63 -14.94 -7.33
CA THR A 19 -37.06 -13.90 -6.46
C THR A 19 -35.90 -14.42 -5.61
N MET A 20 -35.99 -15.65 -5.12
CA MET A 20 -34.92 -16.29 -4.34
C MET A 20 -33.67 -16.54 -5.19
N THR A 21 -33.83 -17.01 -6.42
CA THR A 21 -32.69 -17.24 -7.34
C THR A 21 -32.04 -15.95 -7.82
N ILE A 22 -32.82 -14.92 -8.17
CA ILE A 22 -32.30 -13.59 -8.57
C ILE A 22 -31.59 -12.91 -7.39
N GLY A 23 -32.10 -13.03 -6.16
CA GLY A 23 -31.46 -12.50 -4.97
C GLY A 23 -30.10 -13.15 -4.66
N LEU A 24 -30.00 -14.48 -4.83
CA LEU A 24 -28.75 -15.22 -4.65
C LEU A 24 -27.70 -14.85 -5.71
N VAL A 25 -28.10 -14.79 -6.99
CA VAL A 25 -27.19 -14.44 -8.10
C VAL A 25 -26.77 -12.96 -8.03
N GLY A 26 -27.72 -12.06 -7.75
CA GLY A 26 -27.44 -10.64 -7.57
C GLY A 26 -26.53 -10.36 -6.37
N GLY A 27 -26.76 -11.05 -5.25
CA GLY A 27 -25.88 -11.02 -4.09
C GLY A 27 -24.47 -11.48 -4.44
N TRP A 28 -24.34 -12.64 -5.10
CA TRP A 28 -23.05 -13.16 -5.57
C TRP A 28 -22.31 -12.19 -6.49
N PHE A 29 -23.01 -11.59 -7.45
CA PHE A 29 -22.43 -10.64 -8.40
C PHE A 29 -21.98 -9.34 -7.71
N LYS A 30 -22.77 -8.83 -6.75
CA LYS A 30 -22.41 -7.70 -5.92
C LYS A 30 -21.14 -7.98 -5.10
N PHE A 31 -21.07 -9.13 -4.43
CA PHE A 31 -19.86 -9.55 -3.71
C PHE A 31 -18.64 -9.65 -4.64
N TYR A 32 -18.81 -10.15 -5.88
CA TYR A 32 -17.71 -10.23 -6.84
C TYR A 32 -17.17 -8.84 -7.26
N LEU A 33 -18.06 -7.89 -7.53
CA LEU A 33 -17.68 -6.52 -7.88
C LEU A 33 -17.02 -5.79 -6.71
N GLU A 34 -17.54 -5.97 -5.49
CA GLU A 34 -16.98 -5.39 -4.27
C GLU A 34 -15.55 -5.86 -4.04
N ARG A 35 -15.27 -7.16 -4.19
CA ARG A 35 -13.90 -7.71 -4.05
C ARG A 35 -12.91 -7.07 -5.02
N ARG A 36 -13.32 -6.88 -6.27
CA ARG A 36 -12.47 -6.25 -7.29
C ARG A 36 -12.23 -4.78 -7.00
N SER A 37 -13.24 -4.08 -6.48
CA SER A 37 -13.13 -2.68 -6.07
C SER A 37 -12.18 -2.49 -4.88
N VAL A 38 -12.32 -3.34 -3.85
CA VAL A 38 -11.45 -3.32 -2.66
C VAL A 38 -9.99 -3.50 -3.04
N ARG A 39 -9.73 -4.51 -3.89
CA ARG A 39 -8.40 -4.78 -4.44
C ARG A 39 -7.83 -3.50 -5.05
N PHE A 40 -8.44 -2.99 -6.12
CA PHE A 40 -7.93 -1.82 -6.82
C PHE A 40 -7.74 -0.59 -5.92
N ALA A 41 -8.63 -0.36 -4.96
CA ALA A 41 -8.53 0.76 -4.04
C ALA A 41 -7.28 0.67 -3.16
N ILE A 42 -7.00 -0.49 -2.56
CA ILE A 42 -5.80 -0.72 -1.73
C ILE A 42 -4.53 -0.57 -2.57
N TYR A 43 -4.47 -1.19 -3.75
CA TYR A 43 -3.30 -1.06 -4.62
C TYR A 43 -3.08 0.39 -5.04
N ALA A 44 -4.15 1.13 -5.38
CA ALA A 44 -4.03 2.54 -5.73
C ALA A 44 -3.48 3.39 -4.58
N GLU A 45 -3.89 3.15 -3.33
CA GLU A 45 -3.36 3.85 -2.16
C GLU A 45 -1.86 3.54 -1.96
N ILE A 46 -1.47 2.27 -2.00
CA ILE A 46 -0.06 1.86 -1.86
C ILE A 46 0.79 2.54 -2.94
N GLN A 47 0.33 2.54 -4.19
CA GLN A 47 1.06 3.17 -5.29
C GLN A 47 1.14 4.69 -5.14
N ALA A 48 0.10 5.33 -4.62
CA ALA A 48 0.12 6.76 -4.30
C ALA A 48 1.15 7.07 -3.19
N LEU A 49 1.22 6.23 -2.14
CA LEU A 49 2.21 6.37 -1.08
C LEU A 49 3.64 6.20 -1.60
N VAL A 50 3.91 5.14 -2.37
CA VAL A 50 5.21 4.92 -3.01
C VAL A 50 5.61 6.11 -3.88
N LEU A 51 4.67 6.64 -4.66
CA LEU A 51 4.90 7.82 -5.49
C LEU A 51 5.31 9.04 -4.65
N ILE A 52 4.60 9.31 -3.54
CA ILE A 52 4.90 10.43 -2.65
C ILE A 52 6.28 10.25 -2.01
N ILE A 53 6.59 9.06 -1.50
CA ILE A 53 7.88 8.72 -0.88
C ILE A 53 9.02 9.00 -1.87
N ARG A 54 8.90 8.51 -3.11
CA ARG A 54 9.91 8.72 -4.16
C ARG A 54 10.00 10.17 -4.60
N LYS A 55 8.88 10.89 -4.69
CA LYS A 55 8.87 12.30 -5.11
C LYS A 55 9.45 13.23 -4.07
N ARG A 56 9.29 12.92 -2.79
CA ARG A 56 9.86 13.68 -1.67
C ARG A 56 11.25 13.19 -1.26
N GLU A 57 11.75 12.14 -1.91
CA GLU A 57 13.12 11.65 -1.75
C GLU A 57 13.45 11.29 -0.29
N TYR A 58 12.48 10.72 0.43
CA TYR A 58 12.64 10.40 1.85
C TYR A 58 13.74 9.37 2.11
N LEU A 59 13.81 8.34 1.26
CA LEU A 59 14.85 7.31 1.41
C LEU A 59 16.23 7.90 1.10
N GLU A 60 16.33 8.66 0.01
CA GLU A 60 17.57 9.31 -0.41
C GLU A 60 18.05 10.30 0.64
N GLY A 61 17.15 11.09 1.23
CA GLY A 61 17.49 12.01 2.31
C GLY A 61 18.02 11.32 3.56
N MET A 62 17.45 10.17 3.95
CA MET A 62 17.98 9.36 5.05
C MET A 62 19.38 8.82 4.74
N ILE A 63 19.59 8.30 3.52
CA ILE A 63 20.89 7.79 3.07
C ILE A 63 21.95 8.90 3.04
N GLU A 64 21.58 10.09 2.59
CA GLU A 64 22.46 11.25 2.61
C GLU A 64 22.85 11.62 4.05
N THR A 65 21.89 11.67 4.98
CA THR A 65 22.18 11.93 6.39
C THR A 65 23.13 10.87 6.99
N ILE A 66 22.90 9.57 6.71
CA ILE A 66 23.80 8.49 7.16
C ILE A 66 25.23 8.73 6.65
N LYS A 67 25.37 9.09 5.38
CA LYS A 67 26.67 9.38 4.78
C LYS A 67 27.36 10.58 5.44
N GLU A 68 26.62 11.62 5.79
CA GLU A 68 27.16 12.78 6.51
C GLU A 68 27.64 12.45 7.92
N PHE A 69 26.96 11.52 8.61
CA PHE A 69 27.45 10.94 9.86
C PHE A 69 28.76 10.18 9.68
N GLU A 70 28.84 9.30 8.68
CA GLU A 70 30.05 8.51 8.38
C GLU A 70 31.25 9.39 7.97
N GLU A 71 30.99 10.47 7.23
CA GLU A 71 32.00 11.47 6.84
C GLU A 71 32.44 12.38 8.01
N GLY A 72 31.81 12.26 9.18
CA GLY A 72 32.14 13.04 10.36
C GLY A 72 31.80 14.54 10.23
N LYS A 73 30.82 14.89 9.39
CA LYS A 73 30.38 16.29 9.21
C LYS A 73 29.72 16.86 10.46
N TYR A 74 29.10 16.00 11.27
CA TYR A 74 28.48 16.37 12.53
C TYR A 74 29.49 16.34 13.68
N LYS A 75 29.50 17.40 14.49
CA LYS A 75 30.28 17.41 15.74
C LYS A 75 29.75 16.33 16.68
N LYS A 76 30.64 15.68 17.42
CA LYS A 76 30.26 14.65 18.39
C LYS A 76 29.23 15.18 19.39
N GLY A 77 28.11 14.47 19.55
CA GLY A 77 26.98 14.87 20.41
C GLY A 77 26.01 15.87 19.76
N THR A 78 26.12 16.15 18.47
CA THR A 78 25.09 16.89 17.72
C THR A 78 23.94 15.95 17.40
N CYS A 79 22.76 16.22 17.95
CA CYS A 79 21.54 15.54 17.52
C CYS A 79 21.10 16.07 16.14
N VAL A 80 20.90 15.15 15.20
CA VAL A 80 20.35 15.46 13.87
C VAL A 80 18.87 15.13 13.88
N ILE A 81 18.06 16.11 13.48
CA ILE A 81 16.60 16.00 13.40
C ILE A 81 16.21 15.69 11.96
N TYR A 82 15.40 14.66 11.77
CA TYR A 82 14.82 14.30 10.49
C TYR A 82 13.32 14.04 10.66
N SER A 83 12.50 14.97 10.17
CA SER A 83 11.05 14.91 10.33
C SER A 83 10.33 15.09 8.99
N ALA A 84 9.16 14.47 8.90
CA ALA A 84 8.28 14.63 7.75
C ALA A 84 6.89 15.05 8.23
N SER A 85 6.30 16.04 7.55
CA SER A 85 4.89 16.38 7.76
C SER A 85 4.01 15.33 7.09
N ILE A 86 3.54 14.37 7.89
CA ILE A 86 2.70 13.26 7.48
C ILE A 86 1.33 13.44 8.13
N ASP A 87 0.28 13.42 7.32
CA ASP A 87 -1.08 13.48 7.82
C ASP A 87 -1.41 12.16 8.56
N PRO A 88 -1.98 12.18 9.78
CA PRO A 88 -2.30 10.95 10.54
C PRO A 88 -3.20 9.96 9.81
N SER A 89 -3.90 10.42 8.78
CA SER A 89 -4.79 9.64 7.94
C SER A 89 -4.20 9.40 6.55
N TYR A 90 -2.89 9.17 6.42
CA TYR A 90 -2.26 8.83 5.13
C TYR A 90 -2.72 7.49 4.54
N CYS A 91 -3.28 6.58 5.35
CA CYS A 91 -3.74 5.24 4.96
C CYS A 91 -5.28 5.07 5.09
N ARG A 92 -6.06 6.06 4.62
CA ARG A 92 -7.54 6.08 4.78
C ARG A 92 -8.21 4.88 4.15
N VAL A 93 -7.78 4.49 2.95
CA VAL A 93 -8.38 3.39 2.19
C VAL A 93 -8.08 2.07 2.87
N TYR A 94 -6.83 1.82 3.25
CA TYR A 94 -6.47 0.63 4.01
C TYR A 94 -7.24 0.54 5.33
N SER A 95 -7.29 1.62 6.09
CA SER A 95 -8.02 1.66 7.37
C SER A 95 -9.51 1.36 7.20
N ALA A 96 -10.13 1.89 6.15
CA ALA A 96 -11.55 1.65 5.85
C ALA A 96 -11.83 0.23 5.34
N LEU A 97 -10.85 -0.42 4.71
CA LEU A 97 -11.02 -1.72 4.03
C LEU A 97 -10.32 -2.89 4.73
N VAL A 98 -9.71 -2.67 5.90
CA VAL A 98 -8.91 -3.69 6.60
C VAL A 98 -9.71 -4.96 6.89
N SER A 99 -11.00 -4.82 7.24
CA SER A 99 -11.92 -5.94 7.50
C SER A 99 -12.24 -6.77 6.26
N THR A 100 -11.96 -6.23 5.07
CA THR A 100 -12.20 -6.87 3.78
C THR A 100 -10.92 -7.39 3.12
N LEU A 101 -9.77 -7.37 3.82
CA LEU A 101 -8.50 -7.89 3.29
C LEU A 101 -8.55 -9.35 2.83
N GLY A 102 -9.43 -10.16 3.43
CA GLY A 102 -9.68 -11.54 2.99
C GLY A 102 -10.26 -11.69 1.58
N SER A 103 -10.59 -10.58 0.92
CA SER A 103 -10.97 -10.55 -0.50
C SER A 103 -9.79 -10.61 -1.47
N LEU A 104 -8.58 -10.29 -1.01
CA LEU A 104 -7.36 -10.39 -1.81
C LEU A 104 -6.83 -11.84 -1.86
N PRO A 105 -6.05 -12.19 -2.89
CA PRO A 105 -5.19 -13.38 -2.84
C PRO A 105 -4.33 -13.40 -1.56
N ALA A 106 -4.11 -14.58 -0.98
CA ALA A 106 -3.47 -14.71 0.34
C ALA A 106 -2.05 -14.10 0.39
N ASP A 107 -1.28 -14.31 -0.68
CA ASP A 107 0.03 -13.71 -0.92
C ASP A 107 -0.03 -12.18 -0.99
N ALA A 108 -0.99 -11.64 -1.74
CA ALA A 108 -1.22 -10.20 -1.84
C ALA A 108 -1.65 -9.58 -0.50
N ALA A 109 -2.59 -10.23 0.22
CA ALA A 109 -3.07 -9.76 1.52
C ALA A 109 -1.93 -9.67 2.54
N GLN A 110 -1.05 -10.68 2.57
CA GLN A 110 0.13 -10.67 3.43
C GLN A 110 1.07 -9.51 3.11
N LEU A 111 1.38 -9.30 1.82
CA LEU A 111 2.25 -8.20 1.39
C LEU A 111 1.67 -6.83 1.69
N VAL A 112 0.34 -6.64 1.53
CA VAL A 112 -0.35 -5.40 1.93
C VAL A 112 -0.13 -5.11 3.41
N VAL A 113 -0.35 -6.09 4.28
CA VAL A 113 -0.17 -5.91 5.72
C VAL A 113 1.29 -5.58 6.04
N ILE A 114 2.26 -6.32 5.46
CA ILE A 114 3.68 -6.06 5.67
C ILE A 114 4.05 -4.63 5.22
N PHE A 115 3.56 -4.19 4.06
CA PHE A 115 3.81 -2.85 3.56
C PHE A 115 3.37 -1.78 4.56
N TYR A 116 2.12 -1.81 5.02
CA TYR A 116 1.63 -0.81 5.96
C TYR A 116 2.34 -0.88 7.30
N GLN A 117 2.65 -2.07 7.83
CA GLN A 117 3.39 -2.16 9.10
C GLN A 117 4.81 -1.57 9.02
N LEU A 118 5.51 -1.75 7.89
CA LEU A 118 6.81 -1.14 7.68
C LEU A 118 6.71 0.39 7.56
N ILE A 119 5.73 0.89 6.79
CA ILE A 119 5.48 2.34 6.66
C ILE A 119 5.10 2.93 8.01
N ASP A 120 4.19 2.30 8.77
CA ASP A 120 3.76 2.77 10.09
C ASP A 120 4.93 2.89 11.06
N SER A 121 5.89 1.96 11.02
CA SER A 121 7.09 2.05 11.85
C SER A 121 7.92 3.29 11.51
N VAL A 122 8.21 3.50 10.23
CA VAL A 122 8.97 4.67 9.75
C VAL A 122 8.21 5.98 10.08
N VAL A 123 6.90 6.00 9.89
CA VAL A 123 6.06 7.17 10.21
C VAL A 123 6.14 7.50 11.69
N ARG A 124 6.13 6.51 12.59
CA ARG A 124 6.29 6.73 14.03
C ARG A 124 7.63 7.37 14.36
N ASP A 125 8.71 6.92 13.73
CA ASP A 125 10.05 7.47 13.97
C ASP A 125 10.17 8.93 13.50
N LEU A 126 9.45 9.30 12.44
CA LEU A 126 9.42 10.63 11.84
C LEU A 126 8.42 11.61 12.48
N SER A 127 7.48 11.09 13.27
CA SER A 127 6.40 11.85 13.90
C SER A 127 6.79 12.31 15.31
N PRO A 128 6.08 13.31 15.90
CA PRO A 128 6.35 13.75 17.28
C PRO A 128 6.40 12.58 18.28
N GLY A 129 7.44 12.57 19.13
CA GLY A 129 7.75 11.45 20.03
C GLY A 129 8.57 10.31 19.41
N GLY A 130 8.85 10.36 18.11
CA GLY A 130 9.75 9.43 17.40
C GLY A 130 11.22 9.85 17.47
N GLN A 131 12.13 8.87 17.38
CA GLN A 131 13.57 9.11 17.59
C GLN A 131 14.18 10.06 16.54
N LEU A 132 13.76 9.96 15.27
CA LEU A 132 14.25 10.85 14.21
C LEU A 132 13.65 12.25 14.32
N HIS A 133 12.41 12.36 14.79
CA HIS A 133 11.72 13.62 15.00
C HIS A 133 12.31 14.45 16.14
N GLU A 134 12.55 13.82 17.30
CA GLU A 134 13.17 14.49 18.46
C GLU A 134 14.66 14.76 18.24
N GLY A 135 15.26 14.02 17.30
CA GLY A 135 16.65 14.11 16.92
C GLY A 135 17.52 13.11 17.67
N THR A 136 18.50 12.56 16.95
CA THR A 136 19.41 11.55 17.47
C THR A 136 20.83 11.81 16.98
N ASP A 137 21.83 11.48 17.81
CA ASP A 137 23.24 11.44 17.42
C ASP A 137 23.70 10.02 17.02
N ASP A 138 22.77 9.07 17.04
CA ASP A 138 23.00 7.68 16.70
C ASP A 138 22.61 7.38 15.23
N VAL A 139 23.62 7.12 14.41
CA VAL A 139 23.48 6.75 13.00
C VAL A 139 22.72 5.43 12.80
N THR A 140 22.66 4.56 13.82
CA THR A 140 21.95 3.27 13.72
C THR A 140 20.45 3.48 13.56
N VAL A 141 19.87 4.50 14.21
CA VAL A 141 18.45 4.86 14.09
C VAL A 141 18.10 5.25 12.65
N PHE A 142 18.98 6.02 12.00
CA PHE A 142 18.81 6.37 10.58
C PHE A 142 18.93 5.14 9.68
N ASN A 143 19.89 4.25 9.96
CA ASN A 143 20.06 3.01 9.20
C ASN A 143 18.81 2.13 9.30
N GLU A 144 18.27 1.92 10.51
CA GLU A 144 17.07 1.12 10.74
C GLU A 144 15.85 1.69 10.01
N ALA A 145 15.59 3.00 10.14
CA ALA A 145 14.48 3.65 9.44
C ALA A 145 14.63 3.57 7.90
N SER A 146 15.85 3.75 7.38
CA SER A 146 16.13 3.65 5.94
C SER A 146 15.92 2.23 5.43
N ASP A 147 16.31 1.21 6.21
CA ASP A 147 16.14 -0.19 5.87
C ASP A 147 14.65 -0.59 5.89
N LEU A 148 13.88 -0.14 6.89
CA LEU A 148 12.44 -0.34 6.95
C LEU A 148 11.72 0.29 5.75
N LEU A 149 12.07 1.52 5.40
CA LEU A 149 11.49 2.22 4.25
C LEU A 149 11.87 1.53 2.93
N SER A 150 13.13 1.12 2.78
CA SER A 150 13.62 0.36 1.62
C SER A 150 12.88 -0.98 1.46
N LYS A 151 12.69 -1.72 2.57
CA LYS A 151 11.89 -2.96 2.59
C LYS A 151 10.44 -2.70 2.20
N ALA A 152 9.81 -1.62 2.69
CA ALA A 152 8.45 -1.27 2.31
C ALA A 152 8.34 -1.03 0.79
N LEU A 153 9.28 -0.29 0.22
CA LEU A 153 9.31 -0.05 -1.24
C LEU A 153 9.47 -1.35 -2.04
N ARG A 154 10.30 -2.29 -1.60
CA ARG A 154 10.45 -3.62 -2.24
C ARG A 154 9.17 -4.44 -2.15
N VAL A 155 8.48 -4.43 -1.01
CA VAL A 155 7.20 -5.12 -0.83
C VAL A 155 6.15 -4.53 -1.78
N ALA A 156 6.12 -3.21 -1.96
CA ALA A 156 5.21 -2.57 -2.91
C ALA A 156 5.53 -2.95 -4.37
N GLU A 157 6.81 -3.09 -4.73
CA GLU A 157 7.23 -3.57 -6.05
C GLU A 157 6.80 -5.02 -6.30
N GLU A 158 6.95 -5.90 -5.31
CA GLU A 158 6.48 -7.29 -5.40
C GLU A 158 4.96 -7.35 -5.56
N LEU A 159 4.25 -6.57 -4.74
CA LEU A 159 2.80 -6.45 -4.77
C LEU A 159 2.33 -5.95 -6.15
N GLN A 160 3.05 -5.02 -6.75
CA GLN A 160 2.78 -4.50 -8.09
C GLN A 160 3.02 -5.54 -9.21
N ARG A 161 3.97 -6.46 -9.03
CA ARG A 161 4.21 -7.58 -9.96
C ARG A 161 3.05 -8.58 -9.92
N ILE A 162 2.52 -8.87 -8.73
CA ILE A 162 1.39 -9.80 -8.55
C ILE A 162 0.13 -9.24 -9.20
N GLU A 163 -0.11 -7.92 -9.08
CA GLU A 163 -1.38 -7.32 -9.49
C GLU A 163 -1.53 -7.09 -11.00
N HIS A 164 -0.46 -7.17 -11.81
CA HIS A 164 -0.37 -6.79 -13.24
C HIS A 164 -1.71 -6.65 -14.01
N GLY A 165 -2.43 -5.57 -13.67
CA GLY A 165 -3.48 -4.92 -14.43
C GLY A 165 -2.91 -3.58 -14.84
N GLY A 166 -2.99 -3.24 -16.14
CA GLY A 166 -2.22 -2.17 -16.81
C GLY A 166 -2.30 -0.74 -16.27
N LEU A 167 -2.95 -0.50 -15.12
CA LEU A 167 -3.08 0.79 -14.45
C LEU A 167 -1.73 1.40 -14.06
N TRP A 168 -0.78 0.60 -13.55
CA TRP A 168 0.53 1.13 -13.15
C TRP A 168 1.39 1.58 -14.35
N LEU A 169 1.30 0.88 -15.48
CA LEU A 169 1.94 1.31 -16.73
C LEU A 169 1.37 2.66 -17.19
N GLN A 170 0.07 2.91 -17.00
CA GLN A 170 -0.57 4.19 -17.33
C GLN A 170 -0.13 5.31 -16.38
N VAL A 171 -0.05 5.05 -15.07
CA VAL A 171 0.43 6.04 -14.08
C VAL A 171 1.90 6.38 -14.30
N LYS A 172 2.78 5.39 -14.53
CA LYS A 172 4.20 5.63 -14.87
C LYS A 172 4.35 6.48 -16.13
N ARG A 173 3.54 6.19 -17.16
CA ARG A 173 3.54 6.94 -18.43
C ARG A 173 3.07 8.38 -18.24
N LEU A 174 2.05 8.61 -17.43
CA LEU A 174 1.55 9.96 -17.11
C LEU A 174 2.57 10.79 -16.33
N LEU A 175 3.36 10.16 -15.46
CA LEU A 175 4.27 10.87 -14.55
C LEU A 175 5.73 10.96 -15.02
N ARG A 176 6.07 10.45 -16.22
CA ARG A 176 7.45 10.39 -16.78
C ARG A 176 8.50 9.87 -15.77
N LEU A 177 8.19 8.83 -15.01
CA LEU A 177 9.09 8.29 -13.98
C LEU A 177 10.14 7.30 -14.52
N GLU A 178 10.04 6.93 -15.80
CA GLU A 178 10.86 5.89 -16.45
C GLU A 178 12.36 6.23 -16.47
N SER A 179 12.72 7.52 -16.42
CA SER A 179 14.12 7.97 -16.50
C SER A 179 14.92 7.83 -15.19
N ARG A 180 14.27 7.56 -14.04
CA ARG A 180 14.93 7.43 -12.73
C ARG A 180 15.15 5.98 -12.29
N ASP A 181 14.31 5.04 -12.75
CA ASP A 181 14.49 3.61 -12.45
C ASP A 181 15.78 3.04 -13.09
N SER A 182 16.20 3.58 -14.25
CA SER A 182 17.48 3.22 -14.90
C SER A 182 18.70 3.71 -14.12
N LEU A 183 18.60 4.86 -13.44
CA LEU A 183 19.70 5.41 -12.63
C LEU A 183 19.97 4.55 -11.39
N ILE A 184 18.92 4.10 -10.69
CA ILE A 184 19.06 3.21 -9.53
C ILE A 184 19.63 1.84 -9.95
N HIS A 185 19.20 1.32 -11.10
CA HIS A 185 19.78 0.09 -11.66
C HIS A 185 21.27 0.27 -12.06
N SER A 186 21.66 1.44 -12.55
CA SER A 186 23.05 1.74 -12.90
C SER A 186 23.95 1.91 -11.67
N LEU A 187 23.45 2.53 -10.60
CA LEU A 187 24.17 2.67 -9.33
C LEU A 187 24.34 1.32 -8.61
N ARG A 188 23.38 0.40 -8.77
CA ARG A 188 23.48 -0.97 -8.22
C ARG A 188 24.47 -1.85 -8.97
N ASN A 189 24.63 -1.66 -10.29
CA ASN A 189 25.52 -2.47 -11.12
C ASN A 189 26.92 -1.85 -11.31
N GLY A 190 27.16 -0.65 -10.78
CA GLY A 190 28.44 0.08 -10.88
C GLY A 190 29.39 -0.08 -9.69
N SER A 191 29.18 -1.08 -8.82
CA SER A 191 30.03 -1.40 -7.68
C SER A 191 30.76 -2.75 -7.85
N ALA A 192 31.41 -2.94 -9.00
CA ALA A 192 32.38 -4.00 -9.25
C ALA A 192 33.72 -3.38 -9.65
#